data_AF-A0A9R0R424-F1
#
_entry.id   AF-A0A9R0R424-F1
#
_cell.length_a   1.000
_cell.length_b   1.000
_cell.length_c   1.000
_cell.angle_alpha   90.00
_cell.angle_beta   90.00
_cell.angle_gamma   90.00
#
_symmetry.space_group_name_H-M   'P 1'
#
loop_
_entity.id
_entity.type
_entity.pdbx_description
1 polymer ?
#
loop_
_entity_poly.entity_id
_entity_poly.type
_entity_poly.pdbx_seq_one_letter_code
_entity_poly.pdbx_strand_id
1 'polypeptide(L)'
;MKNHEILAEEIQERDEEALKYLKDIKWYRITEPKGFKLEFHFNTNPFFKNEVLTKTYHMIDEDEPILEKAIGTEIEWCPGKSLTQKVLKKKPKKGSKNTKPITKIENCESFFNFFSPPQVPDDDEEIDEDTAEQLQNQMEQDYDIGYVYYVLCSTAVLCFNVCSLF
;
A
#
# COMPACT_ATOMS: atom_id res chain seq x y z
N MET A 1 -4.45 -0.61 -14.16
CA MET A 1 -4.11 0.59 -13.37
C MET A 1 -3.13 1.53 -14.08
N LYS A 2 -2.26 1.08 -15.00
CA LYS A 2 -1.26 1.95 -15.67
C LYS A 2 -1.77 3.04 -16.61
N ASN A 3 -3.06 3.06 -16.95
CA ASN A 3 -3.64 4.11 -17.80
C ASN A 3 -3.86 5.43 -17.05
N HIS A 4 -3.58 5.48 -15.74
CA HIS A 4 -3.64 6.68 -14.92
C HIS A 4 -2.23 7.00 -14.41
N GLU A 5 -1.69 8.18 -14.71
CA GLU A 5 -0.29 8.56 -14.48
C GLU A 5 0.13 8.34 -13.02
N ILE A 6 -0.64 8.87 -12.07
CA ILE A 6 -0.36 8.74 -10.62
C ILE A 6 -0.30 7.27 -10.17
N LEU A 7 -1.21 6.42 -10.65
CA LEU A 7 -1.24 5.01 -10.25
C LEU A 7 -0.15 4.18 -10.94
N ALA A 8 0.32 4.63 -12.11
CA ALA A 8 1.38 3.95 -12.85
C ALA A 8 2.74 4.14 -12.15
N GLU A 9 2.99 5.31 -11.55
CA GLU A 9 4.22 5.61 -10.81
C GLU A 9 4.39 4.73 -9.56
N GLU A 10 3.29 4.39 -8.89
CA GLU A 10 3.29 3.52 -7.72
C GLU A 10 3.53 2.03 -8.04
N ILE A 11 3.31 1.61 -9.28
CA ILE A 11 3.42 0.20 -9.69
C ILE A 11 4.82 -0.07 -10.21
N GLN A 12 5.59 -0.85 -9.46
CA GLN A 12 6.89 -1.33 -9.89
C GLN A 12 6.74 -2.60 -10.74
N GLU A 13 7.74 -2.87 -11.60
CA GLU A 13 7.74 -4.04 -12.49
C GLU A 13 7.52 -5.38 -11.74
N ARG A 14 8.05 -5.47 -10.52
CA ARG A 14 7.89 -6.65 -9.65
C ARG A 14 6.47 -6.85 -9.12
N ASP A 15 5.68 -5.79 -9.05
CA ASP A 15 4.31 -5.82 -8.54
C ASP A 15 3.34 -6.36 -9.59
N GLU A 16 3.69 -6.23 -10.87
CA GLU A 16 2.84 -6.61 -12.00
C GLU A 16 2.42 -8.08 -11.96
N GLU A 17 3.34 -8.98 -11.60
CA GLU A 17 3.03 -10.41 -11.53
C GLU A 17 2.00 -10.74 -10.44
N ALA A 18 1.97 -10.00 -9.34
CA ALA A 18 0.94 -10.14 -8.31
C ALA A 18 -0.36 -9.45 -8.72
N LEU A 19 -0.26 -8.29 -9.36
CA LEU A 19 -1.41 -7.51 -9.83
C LEU A 19 -2.21 -8.19 -10.96
N LYS A 20 -1.61 -9.12 -11.71
CA LYS A 20 -2.35 -10.01 -12.64
C LYS A 20 -3.44 -10.84 -11.97
N TYR A 21 -3.32 -11.08 -10.66
CA TYR A 21 -4.32 -11.80 -9.89
C TYR A 21 -5.41 -10.87 -9.34
N LEU A 22 -5.27 -9.55 -9.48
CA LEU A 22 -6.31 -8.61 -9.09
C LEU A 22 -7.51 -8.78 -10.01
N LYS A 23 -8.63 -9.16 -9.41
CA LYS A 23 -9.88 -9.46 -10.08
C LYS A 23 -10.80 -8.24 -10.12
N ASP A 24 -10.86 -7.49 -9.02
CA ASP A 24 -11.82 -6.40 -8.87
C ASP A 24 -11.32 -5.37 -7.86
N ILE A 25 -11.78 -4.14 -8.00
CA ILE A 25 -11.57 -3.07 -7.03
C ILE A 25 -12.93 -2.48 -6.71
N LYS A 26 -13.32 -2.55 -5.45
CA LYS A 26 -14.59 -2.02 -4.95
C LYS A 26 -14.31 -0.87 -4.00
N TRP A 27 -15.29 0.01 -3.86
CA TRP A 27 -15.27 1.05 -2.86
C TRP A 27 -16.60 1.05 -2.10
N TYR A 28 -16.54 1.51 -0.86
CA TYR A 28 -17.69 1.64 0.03
C TYR A 28 -17.56 2.92 0.82
N ARG A 29 -18.66 3.66 0.96
CA ARG A 29 -18.76 4.75 1.93
C ARG A 29 -18.92 4.16 3.32
N ILE A 30 -18.26 4.76 4.31
CA ILE A 30 -18.40 4.46 5.73
C ILE A 30 -19.08 5.66 6.38
N THR A 31 -20.10 5.39 7.18
CA THR A 31 -20.88 6.44 7.86
C THR A 31 -20.43 6.68 9.30
N GLU A 32 -19.84 5.69 9.96
CA GLU A 32 -19.39 5.79 11.35
C GLU A 32 -18.22 4.81 11.63
N PRO A 33 -16.98 5.31 11.85
CA PRO A 33 -16.55 6.69 11.60
C PRO A 33 -16.72 7.07 10.11
N LYS A 34 -16.91 8.36 9.82
CA LYS A 34 -17.10 8.81 8.43
C LYS A 34 -15.86 8.47 7.59
N GLY A 35 -16.06 8.18 6.31
CA GLY A 35 -14.95 7.98 5.38
C GLY A 35 -15.27 7.01 4.25
N PHE A 36 -14.24 6.37 3.71
CA PHE A 36 -14.41 5.38 2.66
C PHE A 36 -13.40 4.23 2.76
N LYS A 37 -13.79 3.08 2.23
CA LYS A 37 -12.95 1.89 2.13
C LYS A 37 -12.83 1.45 0.69
N LEU A 38 -11.61 1.14 0.29
CA LEU A 38 -11.27 0.44 -0.94
C LEU A 38 -11.02 -1.04 -0.62
N GLU A 39 -11.53 -1.92 -1.46
CA GLU A 39 -11.29 -3.36 -1.40
C GLU A 39 -10.71 -3.84 -2.73
N PHE A 40 -9.52 -4.40 -2.68
CA PHE A 40 -8.81 -4.99 -3.80
C PHE A 40 -8.97 -6.51 -3.71
N HIS A 41 -9.78 -7.08 -4.60
CA HIS A 41 -10.12 -8.49 -4.61
C HIS A 41 -9.14 -9.24 -5.50
N PHE A 42 -8.41 -10.20 -4.94
CA PHE A 42 -7.43 -11.03 -5.64
C PHE A 42 -7.92 -12.47 -5.75
N ASN A 43 -7.63 -13.10 -6.88
CA ASN A 43 -7.66 -14.56 -6.96
C ASN A 43 -6.53 -15.16 -6.12
N THR A 44 -6.66 -16.45 -5.78
CA THR A 44 -5.57 -17.22 -5.18
C THR A 44 -4.29 -17.06 -6.02
N ASN A 45 -3.20 -16.66 -5.36
CA ASN A 45 -1.97 -16.27 -6.03
C ASN A 45 -0.74 -16.75 -5.23
N PRO A 46 0.46 -16.80 -5.84
CA PRO A 46 1.65 -17.32 -5.18
C PRO A 46 2.35 -16.32 -4.26
N PHE A 47 1.84 -15.08 -4.12
CA PHE A 47 2.53 -14.00 -3.40
C PHE A 47 2.05 -13.86 -1.96
N PHE A 48 0.74 -13.90 -1.72
CA PHE A 48 0.13 -13.73 -0.40
C PHE A 48 -1.16 -14.52 -0.29
N LYS A 49 -1.64 -14.73 0.94
CA LYS A 49 -2.84 -15.53 1.21
C LYS A 49 -4.14 -14.75 1.19
N ASN A 50 -4.09 -13.43 1.37
CA ASN A 50 -5.28 -12.58 1.43
C ASN A 50 -6.05 -12.65 0.10
N GLU A 51 -7.36 -12.89 0.18
CA GLU A 51 -8.26 -12.77 -0.97
C GLU A 51 -8.70 -11.33 -1.19
N VAL A 52 -8.70 -10.52 -0.12
CA VAL A 52 -9.06 -9.10 -0.17
C VAL A 52 -8.03 -8.30 0.60
N LEU A 53 -7.42 -7.32 -0.06
CA LEU A 53 -6.63 -6.28 0.59
C LEU A 53 -7.48 -5.01 0.69
N THR A 54 -7.58 -4.44 1.88
CA THR A 54 -8.40 -3.25 2.13
C THR A 54 -7.56 -2.06 2.53
N LYS A 55 -8.01 -0.88 2.10
CA LYS A 55 -7.49 0.41 2.52
C LYS A 55 -8.67 1.28 2.93
N THR A 56 -8.65 1.77 4.17
CA THR A 56 -9.74 2.54 4.77
C THR A 56 -9.21 3.90 5.19
N TYR A 57 -9.93 4.96 4.82
CA TYR A 57 -9.66 6.33 5.24
C TYR A 57 -10.82 6.79 6.13
N HIS A 58 -10.53 7.14 7.37
CA HIS A 58 -11.46 7.78 8.29
C HIS A 58 -11.30 9.29 8.18
N MET A 59 -12.41 9.99 8.05
CA MET A 59 -12.48 11.42 7.79
C MET A 59 -13.26 12.09 8.91
N ILE A 60 -12.81 13.27 9.34
CA ILE A 60 -13.51 14.05 10.37
C ILE A 60 -14.76 14.72 9.78
N ASP A 61 -14.63 15.26 8.57
CA ASP A 61 -15.70 15.94 7.85
C ASP A 61 -15.74 15.51 6.36
N GLU A 62 -16.91 15.63 5.73
CA GLU A 62 -17.13 15.30 4.32
C GLU A 62 -17.10 16.55 3.42
N ASP A 63 -17.45 17.72 3.95
CA ASP A 63 -17.44 19.00 3.24
C ASP A 63 -16.02 19.58 3.20
N GLU A 64 -15.25 19.40 4.28
CA GLU A 64 -13.81 19.64 4.36
C GLU A 64 -13.11 18.31 4.66
N PRO A 65 -12.62 17.56 3.65
CA PRO A 65 -12.12 16.21 3.84
C PRO A 65 -10.79 16.21 4.63
N ILE A 66 -10.90 16.31 5.95
CA ILE A 66 -9.78 16.22 6.88
C ILE A 66 -9.59 14.74 7.21
N LEU A 67 -8.46 14.18 6.78
CA LEU A 67 -8.06 12.81 7.08
C LEU A 67 -7.74 12.69 8.58
N GLU A 68 -8.46 11.82 9.28
CA GLU A 68 -8.16 11.46 10.67
C GLU A 68 -7.14 10.33 10.72
N LYS A 69 -7.39 9.26 9.96
CA LYS A 69 -6.55 8.05 9.97
C LYS A 69 -6.71 7.24 8.70
N ALA A 70 -5.61 6.63 8.25
CA ALA A 70 -5.62 5.59 7.24
C ALA A 70 -5.30 4.21 7.87
N ILE A 71 -6.03 3.19 7.45
CA ILE A 71 -5.87 1.80 7.90
C ILE A 71 -5.74 0.91 6.67
N GLY A 72 -4.63 0.17 6.59
CA GLY A 72 -4.42 -0.81 5.54
C GLY A 72 -4.42 -2.24 6.09
N THR A 73 -4.63 -3.20 5.19
CA THR A 73 -4.60 -4.63 5.54
C THR A 73 -3.16 -5.13 5.59
N GLU A 74 -2.79 -5.80 6.68
CA GLU A 74 -1.52 -6.52 6.74
C GLU A 74 -1.51 -7.66 5.72
N ILE A 75 -0.50 -7.66 4.85
CA ILE A 75 -0.39 -8.65 3.78
C ILE A 75 0.31 -9.90 4.32
N GLU A 76 -0.39 -11.03 4.25
CA GLU A 76 0.11 -12.35 4.62
C GLU A 76 0.99 -12.94 3.51
N TRP A 77 2.20 -12.40 3.37
CA TRP A 77 3.15 -12.82 2.35
C TRP A 77 3.52 -14.30 2.47
N CYS A 78 3.53 -14.98 1.33
CA CYS A 78 4.13 -16.30 1.20
C CYS A 78 5.65 -16.22 1.44
N PRO A 79 6.30 -17.32 1.91
CA PRO A 79 7.72 -17.31 2.23
C PRO A 79 8.60 -16.85 1.05
N GLY A 80 9.36 -15.77 1.25
CA GLY A 80 10.27 -15.22 0.23
C GLY A 80 9.58 -14.52 -0.96
N LYS A 81 8.29 -14.21 -0.83
CA LYS A 81 7.48 -13.55 -1.86
C LYS A 81 7.07 -12.13 -1.52
N SER A 82 7.56 -11.59 -0.39
CA SER A 82 7.33 -10.19 -0.03
C SER A 82 7.80 -9.27 -1.15
N LEU A 83 6.89 -8.43 -1.63
CA LEU A 83 7.19 -7.41 -2.62
C LEU A 83 7.54 -6.08 -1.96
N THR A 84 7.28 -5.88 -0.67
CA THR A 84 7.63 -4.64 0.04
C THR A 84 9.04 -4.68 0.63
N GLN A 85 9.67 -5.87 0.68
CA GLN A 85 10.99 -6.07 1.27
C GLN A 85 11.96 -6.78 0.32
N LYS A 86 13.23 -6.37 0.34
CA LYS A 86 14.35 -7.02 -0.37
C LYS A 86 15.31 -7.65 0.64
N VAL A 87 15.66 -8.91 0.38
CA VAL A 87 16.59 -9.67 1.22
C VAL A 87 18.00 -9.54 0.64
N LEU A 88 18.84 -8.72 1.26
CA LEU A 88 20.25 -8.59 0.92
C LEU A 88 21.08 -9.63 1.67
N LYS A 89 21.62 -10.61 0.93
CA LYS A 89 22.59 -11.58 1.45
C LYS A 89 24.00 -11.01 1.29
N LYS A 90 24.64 -10.60 2.38
CA LYS A 90 26.07 -10.25 2.34
C LYS A 90 26.91 -11.53 2.26
N LYS A 91 27.81 -11.62 1.28
CA LYS A 91 28.82 -12.68 1.21
C LYS A 91 29.70 -12.61 2.47
N PRO A 92 29.97 -13.73 3.16
CA PRO A 92 30.86 -13.73 4.31
C PRO A 92 32.27 -13.28 3.89
N LYS A 93 32.93 -12.49 4.75
CA LYS A 93 34.32 -12.08 4.51
C LYS A 93 35.21 -13.33 4.40
N LYS A 94 36.04 -13.36 3.37
CA LYS A 94 36.99 -14.45 3.08
C LYS A 94 37.96 -14.56 4.28
N GLY A 95 37.77 -15.55 5.14
CA GLY A 95 38.65 -15.81 6.29
C GLY A 95 37.97 -16.18 7.61
N SER A 96 36.66 -15.95 7.79
CA SER A 96 35.98 -16.32 9.04
C SER A 96 35.39 -17.73 8.97
N LYS A 97 36.04 -18.70 9.62
CA LYS A 97 35.44 -20.03 9.90
C LYS A 97 34.32 -19.82 10.92
N ASN A 98 33.06 -20.08 10.55
CA ASN A 98 31.83 -20.02 11.37
C ASN A 98 31.10 -18.67 11.53
N THR A 99 30.87 -17.90 10.47
CA THR A 99 29.84 -16.83 10.53
C THR A 99 28.62 -17.21 9.67
N LYS A 100 27.46 -17.38 10.31
CA LYS A 100 26.16 -17.51 9.61
C LYS A 100 25.98 -16.29 8.68
N PRO A 101 25.43 -16.47 7.46
CA PRO A 101 25.18 -15.35 6.56
C PRO A 101 24.24 -14.34 7.23
N ILE A 102 24.71 -13.11 7.39
CA ILE A 102 23.88 -11.99 7.88
C ILE A 102 22.91 -11.63 6.75
N THR A 103 21.64 -11.85 7.02
CA THR A 103 20.54 -11.54 6.11
C THR A 103 20.02 -10.17 6.54
N LYS A 104 20.21 -9.13 5.71
CA LYS A 104 19.62 -7.81 5.95
C LYS A 104 18.34 -7.72 5.13
N ILE A 105 17.25 -7.33 5.78
CA ILE A 105 15.97 -7.05 5.12
C ILE A 105 15.88 -5.53 5.00
N GLU A 106 15.63 -5.03 3.79
CA GLU A 106 15.44 -3.60 3.53
C GLU A 106 14.08 -3.39 2.86
N ASN A 107 13.34 -2.37 3.31
CA ASN A 107 12.11 -1.94 2.66
C ASN A 107 12.43 -1.34 1.29
N CYS A 108 11.48 -1.43 0.38
CA CYS A 108 11.65 -0.97 -1.00
C CYS A 108 10.31 -0.59 -1.61
N GLU A 109 10.34 0.32 -2.59
CA GLU A 109 9.16 0.85 -3.28
C GLU A 109 8.35 -0.26 -3.95
N SER A 110 7.08 -0.36 -3.60
CA SER A 110 6.14 -1.35 -4.13
C SER A 110 4.75 -0.78 -3.98
N PHE A 111 3.90 -1.05 -4.97
CA PHE A 111 2.47 -0.77 -4.91
C PHE A 111 1.84 -1.26 -3.59
N PHE A 112 2.31 -2.40 -3.09
CA PHE A 112 1.77 -3.01 -1.88
C PHE A 112 2.10 -2.25 -0.59
N ASN A 113 2.99 -1.25 -0.63
CA ASN A 113 3.18 -0.31 0.49
C ASN A 113 1.93 0.53 0.74
N PHE A 114 1.05 0.70 -0.26
CA PHE A 114 -0.24 1.38 -0.11
C PHE A 114 -1.13 0.76 0.98
N PHE A 115 -0.97 -0.53 1.29
CA PHE A 115 -1.71 -1.19 2.38
C PHE A 115 -1.02 -1.07 3.75
N SER A 116 0.06 -0.30 3.84
CA SER A 116 0.79 0.00 5.08
C SER A 116 0.92 1.52 5.21
N PRO A 117 -0.18 2.25 5.48
CA PRO A 117 -0.18 3.71 5.48
C PRO A 117 0.78 4.28 6.55
N PRO A 118 1.25 5.53 6.36
CA PRO A 118 1.96 6.26 7.41
C PRO A 118 1.13 6.31 8.69
N GLN A 119 1.79 6.14 9.84
CA GLN A 119 1.15 6.19 11.15
C GLN A 119 1.47 7.50 11.83
N VAL A 120 0.44 8.16 12.38
CA VAL A 120 0.62 9.32 13.27
C VAL A 120 1.16 8.78 14.60
N PRO A 121 2.32 9.28 15.08
CA PRO A 121 2.80 8.97 16.43
C PRO A 121 1.76 9.36 17.48
N ASP A 122 1.75 8.67 18.61
CA ASP A 122 0.91 9.08 19.73
C ASP A 122 1.34 10.48 20.22
N ASP A 123 0.40 11.30 20.69
CA ASP A 123 0.62 12.71 21.12
C ASP A 123 1.73 12.90 22.18
N ASP A 124 2.16 11.82 22.83
CA ASP A 124 3.24 11.81 23.84
C ASP A 124 4.66 11.73 23.21
N GLU A 125 4.77 11.47 21.90
CA GLU A 125 6.05 11.45 21.17
C GLU A 125 6.35 12.82 20.56
N GLU A 126 7.28 13.54 21.17
CA GLU A 126 7.78 14.82 20.64
C GLU A 126 8.62 14.55 19.38
N ILE A 127 7.99 14.67 18.21
CA ILE A 127 8.66 14.65 16.91
C ILE A 127 9.12 16.08 16.55
N ASP A 128 10.29 16.18 15.91
CA ASP A 128 10.76 17.46 15.40
C ASP A 128 9.91 17.93 14.20
N GLU A 129 9.94 19.24 13.94
CA GLU A 129 9.14 19.90 12.89
C GLU A 129 9.41 19.30 11.50
N ASP A 130 10.66 18.97 11.17
CA ASP A 130 11.00 18.37 9.88
C ASP A 130 10.40 16.96 9.75
N THR A 131 10.44 16.16 10.82
CA THR A 131 9.82 14.83 10.85
C THR A 131 8.29 14.92 10.73
N ALA A 132 7.66 15.90 11.40
CA ALA A 132 6.22 16.13 11.32
C ALA A 132 5.80 16.53 9.90
N GLU A 133 6.52 17.44 9.27
CA GLU A 133 6.25 17.88 7.89
C GLU A 133 6.41 16.72 6.89
N GLN A 134 7.45 15.90 7.04
CA GLN A 134 7.64 14.70 6.21
C GLN A 134 6.50 13.71 6.35
N LEU A 135 6.03 13.47 7.58
CA LEU A 135 4.91 12.57 7.83
C LEU A 135 3.62 13.12 7.21
N GLN A 136 3.35 14.42 7.36
CA GLN A 136 2.20 15.08 6.76
C GLN A 136 2.20 14.92 5.23
N ASN A 137 3.33 15.18 4.58
CA ASN A 137 3.49 15.01 3.13
C ASN A 137 3.23 13.56 2.68
N GLN A 138 3.69 12.56 3.45
CA GLN A 138 3.44 11.15 3.16
C GLN A 138 1.96 10.79 3.31
N MET A 139 1.29 11.34 4.32
CA MET A 139 -0.15 11.11 4.54
C MET A 139 -1.00 11.74 3.43
N GLU A 140 -0.65 12.94 2.98
CA GLU A 140 -1.31 13.63 1.87
C GLU A 140 -1.14 12.83 0.56
N GLN A 141 0.09 12.40 0.25
CA GLN A 141 0.35 11.57 -0.94
C GLN A 141 -0.44 10.25 -0.88
N ASP A 142 -0.44 9.56 0.28
CA ASP A 142 -1.20 8.33 0.46
C ASP A 142 -2.71 8.55 0.26
N TYR A 143 -3.24 9.65 0.78
CA TYR A 143 -4.64 10.03 0.60
C TYR A 143 -4.98 10.33 -0.86
N ASP A 144 -4.15 11.10 -1.57
CA ASP A 144 -4.36 11.44 -2.98
C ASP A 144 -4.45 10.19 -3.84
N ILE A 145 -3.57 9.20 -3.62
CA ILE A 145 -3.63 7.91 -4.30
C ILE A 145 -4.96 7.20 -4.01
N GLY A 146 -5.38 7.15 -2.74
CA GLY A 146 -6.65 6.58 -2.33
C GLY A 146 -7.86 7.28 -2.95
N TYR A 147 -7.81 8.61 -3.03
CA TYR A 147 -8.85 9.43 -3.63
C TYR A 147 -8.96 9.20 -5.14
N VAL A 148 -7.83 9.03 -5.84
CA VAL A 148 -7.82 8.64 -7.26
C VAL A 148 -8.54 7.30 -7.46
N TYR A 149 -8.28 6.28 -6.64
CA TYR A 149 -9.01 5.01 -6.69
C TYR A 149 -10.51 5.20 -6.44
N TYR A 150 -10.88 6.02 -5.46
CA TYR A 150 -12.26 6.37 -5.18
C TYR A 150 -12.95 7.04 -6.37
N VAL A 151 -12.34 8.04 -7.00
CA VAL A 151 -12.88 8.75 -8.18
C VAL A 151 -13.04 7.79 -9.36
N LEU A 152 -12.02 6.99 -9.65
CA LEU A 152 -12.06 6.03 -10.77
C LEU A 152 -13.13 4.95 -10.57
N CYS A 153 -13.36 4.50 -9.33
CA CYS A 153 -14.41 3.52 -9.04
C CYS A 153 -15.81 4.14 -8.98
N SER A 154 -15.95 5.35 -8.43
CA SER A 154 -17.24 6.05 -8.32
C SER A 154 -17.79 6.54 -9.66
N THR A 155 -16.90 6.92 -10.59
CA THR A 155 -17.27 7.32 -11.96
C THR A 155 -17.45 6.13 -12.91
N ALA A 156 -17.42 4.89 -12.40
CA ALA A 156 -17.51 3.62 -13.13
C ALA A 156 -16.44 3.41 -14.23
N VAL A 157 -15.40 4.23 -14.27
CA VAL A 157 -14.29 4.13 -15.24
C VAL A 157 -13.43 2.89 -14.98
N LEU A 158 -13.30 2.45 -13.72
CA LEU A 158 -12.53 1.25 -13.36
C LEU A 158 -13.29 -0.07 -13.61
N CYS A 159 -14.62 -0.11 -13.42
CA CYS A 159 -15.43 -1.34 -13.60
C CYS A 159 -15.31 -1.93 -15.02
N PHE A 160 -15.10 -1.10 -16.05
CA PHE A 160 -14.89 -1.57 -17.42
C PHE A 160 -13.44 -1.97 -17.73
N ASN A 161 -12.49 -1.60 -16.87
CA ASN A 161 -11.09 -1.51 -17.24
C ASN A 161 -10.20 -2.47 -16.46
N VAL A 162 -10.62 -3.03 -15.31
CA VAL A 162 -9.85 -4.11 -14.64
C VAL A 162 -9.65 -5.31 -15.57
N CYS A 163 -10.60 -5.60 -16.46
CA CYS A 163 -10.45 -6.62 -17.51
C CYS A 163 -9.50 -6.24 -18.67
N SER A 164 -9.13 -4.96 -18.81
CA SER A 164 -8.35 -4.45 -19.95
C SER A 164 -6.96 -3.91 -19.55
N LEU A 165 -6.56 -4.08 -18.28
CA LEU A 165 -5.40 -3.40 -17.69
C LEU A 165 -4.21 -4.28 -17.34
N PHE A 166 -4.23 -5.56 -17.75
CA PHE A 166 -3.09 -6.47 -17.73
C PHE A 166 -3.07 -7.34 -18.99
#